data_AF-A0A9E3YLJ4-F1
#
_entry.id   AF-A0A9E3YLJ4-F1
#
_cell.length_a   1.000
_cell.length_b   1.000
_cell.length_c   1.000
_cell.angle_alpha   90.00
_cell.angle_beta   90.00
_cell.angle_gamma   90.00
#
_symmetry.space_group_name_H-M   'P 1'
#
loop_
_entity.id
_entity.type
_entity.pdbx_description
1 polymer ?
#
loop_
_entity_poly.entity_id
_entity_poly.type
_entity_poly.pdbx_seq_one_letter_code
_entity_poly.pdbx_strand_id
1 'polypeptide(L)'
;GHIGILGLDRAGVENYQITLGGDGSQDAVLGERTGPGFAHDQIVPAVERILHAYLALRTGPGETFLHTWRRIGLAPFKEALYAA
;
A
#
# COMPACT_ATOMS: atom_id res chain seq x y z
N GLY A 1 -10.97 2.07 -2.59
CA GLY A 1 -9.73 2.30 -3.37
C GLY A 1 -8.69 1.27 -2.99
N HIS A 2 -7.70 1.01 -3.84
CA HIS A 2 -6.76 -0.10 -3.64
C HIS A 2 -5.59 0.21 -2.69
N ILE A 3 -5.27 1.49 -2.53
CA ILE A 3 -4.28 2.01 -1.57
C ILE A 3 -5.04 2.94 -0.63
N GLY A 4 -5.08 2.60 0.65
CA GLY A 4 -5.68 3.41 1.70
C GLY A 4 -4.61 4.07 2.57
N ILE A 5 -4.86 5.30 2.99
CA ILE A 5 -4.02 6.03 3.94
C ILE A 5 -4.93 6.47 5.09
N LEU A 6 -4.61 6.02 6.29
CA LEU A 6 -5.31 6.38 7.51
C LEU A 6 -4.39 7.24 8.38
N GLY A 7 -4.74 8.51 8.55
CA GLY A 7 -4.11 9.40 9.52
C GLY A 7 -4.53 9.03 10.94
N LEU A 8 -3.56 8.93 11.83
CA LEU A 8 -3.71 8.63 13.25
C LEU A 8 -2.99 9.72 14.03
N ASP A 9 -3.72 10.46 14.87
CA ASP A 9 -3.09 11.32 15.87
C ASP A 9 -2.87 10.53 17.16
N ARG A 10 -1.64 10.56 17.68
CA ARG A 10 -1.33 10.08 19.02
C ARG A 10 -0.49 11.10 19.76
N ALA A 11 -1.07 11.70 20.79
CA ALA A 11 -0.40 12.68 21.65
C ALA A 11 0.22 13.84 20.86
N GLY A 12 -0.46 14.31 19.80
CA GLY A 12 0.01 15.41 18.94
C GLY A 12 1.06 15.00 17.90
N VAL A 13 1.35 13.70 17.75
CA VAL A 13 2.21 13.18 16.69
C VAL A 13 1.35 12.47 15.67
N GLU A 14 1.30 13.03 14.46
CA GLU A 14 0.63 12.42 13.32
C GLU A 14 1.41 11.22 12.79
N ASN A 15 0.73 10.09 12.65
CA ASN A 15 1.23 8.88 12.01
C ASN A 15 0.23 8.40 10.96
N TYR A 16 0.75 7.86 9.85
CA TYR A 16 -0.06 7.44 8.71
C TYR A 16 0.09 5.95 8.49
N GLN A 17 -1.03 5.23 8.51
CA GLN A 17 -1.07 3.81 8.23
C GLN A 17 -1.50 3.55 6.80
N ILE A 18 -0.76 2.67 6.12
CA ILE A 18 -1.08 2.24 4.77
C ILE A 18 -1.85 0.92 4.81
N THR A 19 -2.92 0.84 4.03
CA THR A 19 -3.63 -0.40 3.71
C THR A 19 -3.60 -0.67 2.21
N LEU A 20 -3.50 -1.94 1.82
CA LEU A 20 -3.40 -2.36 0.42
C LEU A 20 -4.42 -3.44 0.07
N GLY A 21 -4.84 -3.48 -1.19
CA GLY A 21 -5.72 -4.53 -1.70
C GLY A 21 -7.21 -4.30 -1.48
N GLY A 22 -7.61 -3.10 -1.03
CA GLY A 22 -9.02 -2.76 -0.88
C GLY A 22 -9.75 -2.72 -2.22
N ASP A 23 -10.99 -3.18 -2.25
CA ASP A 23 -11.86 -3.14 -3.42
C ASP A 23 -13.20 -2.53 -3.00
N GLY A 24 -13.64 -1.49 -3.73
CA GLY A 24 -14.91 -0.79 -3.48
C GLY A 24 -15.99 -1.13 -4.51
N SER A 25 -15.73 -2.11 -5.38
CA SER A 25 -16.68 -2.60 -6.37
C SER A 25 -17.66 -3.63 -5.77
N GLN A 26 -18.31 -4.43 -6.62
CA GLN A 26 -19.22 -5.50 -6.20
C GLN A 26 -18.48 -6.59 -5.39
N ASP A 27 -17.18 -6.77 -5.63
CA ASP A 27 -16.31 -7.67 -4.88
C ASP A 27 -15.64 -6.94 -3.71
N ALA A 28 -16.46 -6.30 -2.87
CA ALA A 28 -15.98 -5.41 -1.83
C ALA A 28 -15.07 -6.14 -0.82
N VAL A 29 -13.84 -5.65 -0.66
CA VAL A 29 -12.84 -6.21 0.25
C VAL A 29 -12.13 -5.08 0.99
N LEU A 30 -11.92 -5.26 2.29
CA LEU A 30 -11.13 -4.34 3.09
C LEU A 30 -9.64 -4.48 2.76
N GLY A 31 -8.94 -3.35 2.67
CA GLY A 31 -7.49 -3.36 2.51
C GLY A 31 -6.78 -3.91 3.74
N GLU A 32 -5.69 -4.62 3.52
CA GLU A 32 -4.84 -5.21 4.55
C GLU A 32 -3.76 -4.22 5.01
N ARG A 33 -3.49 -4.16 6.32
CA ARG A 33 -2.47 -3.29 6.89
C ARG A 33 -1.08 -3.78 6.51
N THR A 34 -0.26 -2.89 5.95
CA THR A 34 1.08 -3.28 5.48
C THR A 34 2.09 -3.41 6.62
N GLY A 35 1.91 -2.71 7.73
CA GLY A 35 2.82 -2.76 8.88
C GLY A 35 2.74 -1.50 9.77
N PRO A 36 3.87 -1.08 10.39
CA PRO A 36 3.93 0.13 11.20
C PRO A 36 3.52 1.38 10.41
N GLY A 37 3.11 2.42 11.13
CA GLY A 37 2.78 3.71 10.53
C GLY A 37 4.04 4.47 10.09
N PHE A 38 3.85 5.41 9.17
CA PHE A 38 4.86 6.35 8.70
C PHE A 38 4.63 7.73 9.30
N ALA A 39 5.69 8.49 9.54
CA ALA A 39 5.60 9.91 9.83
C ALA A 39 5.11 10.69 8.59
N HIS A 40 4.65 11.93 8.81
CA HIS A 40 4.12 12.80 7.75
C HIS A 40 5.07 13.04 6.57
N ASP A 41 6.38 13.07 6.81
CA ASP A 41 7.43 13.26 5.81
C ASP A 41 7.80 11.96 5.09
N GLN A 42 7.41 10.81 5.65
CA GLN A 42 7.73 9.47 5.11
C GLN A 42 6.57 8.85 4.34
N ILE A 43 5.34 9.34 4.48
CA ILE A 43 4.16 8.76 3.82
C ILE A 43 4.23 8.87 2.29
N VAL A 44 4.68 10.00 1.76
CA VAL A 44 4.80 10.21 0.31
C VAL A 44 5.87 9.29 -0.29
N PRO A 45 7.12 9.24 0.24
CA PRO A 45 8.12 8.25 -0.19
C PRO A 45 7.64 6.79 -0.09
N ALA A 46 6.88 6.45 0.96
CA ALA A 46 6.32 5.10 1.10
C ALA A 46 5.33 4.74 -0.02
N VAL A 47 4.46 5.67 -0.40
CA VAL A 47 3.53 5.47 -1.53
C VAL A 47 4.29 5.32 -2.85
N GLU A 48 5.35 6.11 -3.07
CA GLU A 48 6.21 5.95 -4.24
C GLU A 48 6.82 4.54 -4.29
N ARG A 49 7.41 4.04 -3.19
CA ARG A 49 7.96 2.67 -3.13
C ARG A 49 6.92 1.61 -3.52
N ILE A 50 5.67 1.76 -3.08
CA ILE A 50 4.56 0.86 -3.46
C ILE A 50 4.30 0.91 -4.96
N LEU A 51 4.25 2.11 -5.55
CA LEU A 51 4.00 2.28 -6.98
C LEU A 51 5.15 1.71 -7.81
N HIS A 52 6.40 1.94 -7.41
CA HIS A 52 7.58 1.38 -8.04
C HIS A 52 7.58 -0.16 -7.97
N ALA A 53 7.27 -0.73 -6.82
CA ALA A 53 7.13 -2.19 -6.66
C ALA A 53 6.03 -2.75 -7.58
N TYR A 54 4.87 -2.11 -7.64
CA TYR A 54 3.81 -2.50 -8.57
C TYR A 54 4.28 -2.48 -10.03
N LEU A 55 4.90 -1.38 -10.48
CA LEU A 55 5.37 -1.24 -11.86
C LEU A 55 6.47 -2.24 -12.21
N ALA A 56 7.32 -2.60 -11.25
CA ALA A 56 8.37 -3.59 -11.43
C ALA A 56 7.85 -5.04 -11.45
N LEU A 57 6.79 -5.33 -10.68
CA LEU A 57 6.28 -6.70 -10.49
C LEU A 57 5.09 -7.04 -11.38
N ARG A 58 4.49 -6.04 -12.04
CA ARG A 58 3.40 -6.28 -12.99
C ARG A 58 3.89 -7.03 -14.23
N THR A 59 3.08 -7.92 -14.76
CA THR A 59 3.44 -8.75 -15.93
C THR A 59 3.34 -8.00 -17.26
N GLY A 60 2.68 -6.84 -17.28
CA GLY A 60 2.54 -6.01 -18.46
C GLY A 60 1.69 -4.75 -18.20
N PRO A 61 1.52 -3.88 -19.20
CA PRO A 61 0.80 -2.62 -19.04
C PRO A 61 -0.69 -2.77 -18.76
N GLY A 62 -1.29 -3.92 -19.10
CA GLY A 62 -2.71 -4.20 -18.86
C GLY A 62 -3.02 -4.76 -17.46
N GLU A 63 -2.02 -5.18 -16.69
CA GLU A 63 -2.24 -5.66 -15.32
C GLU A 63 -2.39 -4.45 -14.39
N THR A 64 -3.54 -4.33 -13.71
CA THR A 64 -3.80 -3.25 -12.76
C THR A 64 -3.14 -3.54 -11.41
N PHE A 65 -3.00 -2.51 -10.57
CA PHE A 65 -2.49 -2.66 -9.21
C PHE A 65 -3.22 -3.75 -8.42
N LEU A 66 -4.55 -3.78 -8.47
CA LEU A 66 -5.34 -4.77 -7.74
C LEU A 66 -5.10 -6.19 -8.24
N HIS A 67 -4.93 -6.39 -9.56
CA HIS A 67 -4.59 -7.70 -10.12
C HIS A 67 -3.19 -8.16 -9.69
N THR A 68 -2.19 -7.27 -9.78
CA THR A 68 -0.84 -7.57 -9.29
C THR A 68 -0.89 -7.95 -7.81
N TRP A 69 -1.58 -7.17 -6.98
CA TRP A 69 -1.78 -7.45 -5.55
C TRP A 69 -2.41 -8.83 -5.30
N ARG A 70 -3.52 -9.15 -5.98
CA ARG A 70 -4.20 -10.45 -5.82
C ARG A 70 -3.31 -11.64 -6.22
N ARG A 71 -2.42 -11.45 -7.19
CA ARG A 71 -1.51 -12.50 -7.68
C ARG A 71 -0.32 -12.76 -6.75
N ILE A 72 0.33 -11.70 -6.26
CA ILE A 72 1.60 -11.83 -5.51
C ILE A 72 1.45 -11.63 -4.00
N GLY A 73 0.31 -11.12 -3.55
CA GLY A 73 0.02 -10.84 -2.15
C GLY A 73 0.85 -9.69 -1.56
N LEU A 74 0.80 -9.59 -0.23
CA LEU A 74 1.37 -8.48 0.54
C LEU A 74 2.90 -8.51 0.64
N ALA A 75 3.53 -9.68 0.61
CA ALA A 75 4.95 -9.83 0.97
C ALA A 75 5.91 -8.93 0.16
N PRO A 76 5.84 -8.86 -1.18
CA PRO A 76 6.73 -8.01 -1.97
C PRO A 76 6.54 -6.51 -1.69
N PHE A 77 5.31 -6.10 -1.36
CA PHE A 77 5.02 -4.71 -1.02
C PHE A 77 5.53 -4.34 0.38
N LYS A 78 5.53 -5.28 1.34
CA LYS A 78 6.18 -5.06 2.64
C LYS A 78 7.69 -4.91 2.50
N GLU A 79 8.30 -5.75 1.68
CA GLU A 79 9.73 -5.66 1.40
C GLU A 79 10.08 -4.29 0.82
N ALA A 80 9.35 -3.84 -0.22
CA ALA A 80 9.54 -2.52 -0.81
C ALA A 80 9.33 -1.36 0.18
N LEU A 81 8.46 -1.52 1.18
CA LEU A 81 8.17 -0.49 2.17
C LEU A 81 9.22 -0.39 3.29
N TYR A 82 9.76 -1.53 3.75
CA TYR A 82 10.51 -1.61 5.01
C TYR A 82 11.93 -2.15 4.90
N ALA A 83 12.33 -2.75 3.78
CA ALA A 83 13.66 -3.35 3.62
C ALA A 83 14.74 -2.36 3.12
N ALA A 84 14.44 -1.06 3.10
CA ALA A 84 15.36 0.01 2.71
C ALA A 84 16.31 0.41 3.84
#